data_AF-A0A6P0NMK5-F1
#
_entry.id   AF-A0A6P0NMK5-F1
#
_cell.length_a   1.000
_cell.length_b   1.000
_cell.length_c   1.000
_cell.angle_alpha   90.00
_cell.angle_beta   90.00
_cell.angle_gamma   90.00
#
_symmetry.space_group_name_H-M   'P 1'
#
loop_
_entity.id
_entity.type
_entity.pdbx_description
1 polymer ?
#
loop_
_entity_poly.entity_id
_entity_poly.type
_entity_poly.pdbx_seq_one_letter_code
_entity_poly.pdbx_strand_id
1 'polypeptide(L)'
;MDYLTLANWTLGIALGLMTFLFIFRIVLTWYPQVNINQLPFNLIFWPTEPFLAPTRKIVPPLGGVDISPIIWVGIFSLLRELLLGQQGLLRMML
;
A
#
# COMPACT_ATOMS: atom_id res chain seq x y z
N MET A 1 28.18 -0.66 5.08
CA MET A 1 27.00 -0.39 4.24
C MET A 1 26.75 1.08 4.29
N ASP A 2 26.65 1.73 3.13
CA ASP A 2 26.33 3.15 3.06
C ASP A 2 24.88 3.43 3.50
N TYR A 3 24.64 4.60 4.07
CA TYR A 3 23.34 5.01 4.57
C TYR A 3 22.29 5.05 3.45
N LEU A 4 22.66 5.46 2.23
CA LEU A 4 21.76 5.48 1.07
C LEU A 4 21.35 4.06 0.67
N THR A 5 22.27 3.10 0.80
CA THR A 5 21.96 1.71 0.51
C THR A 5 20.89 1.23 1.51
N LEU A 6 21.13 1.40 2.81
CA LEU A 6 20.15 0.99 3.83
C LEU A 6 18.78 1.66 3.62
N ALA A 7 18.75 2.94 3.26
CA ALA A 7 17.51 3.65 2.93
C ALA A 7 16.79 3.02 1.72
N ASN A 8 17.51 2.72 0.64
CA ASN A 8 16.94 2.10 -0.56
C ASN A 8 16.31 0.71 -0.25
N TRP A 9 16.98 -0.12 0.54
CA TRP A 9 16.46 -1.44 0.91
C TRP A 9 15.22 -1.35 1.81
N THR A 10 15.28 -0.51 2.85
CA THR A 10 14.18 -0.33 3.81
C THR A 10 12.93 0.26 3.14
N LEU A 11 13.09 1.31 2.33
CA LEU A 11 11.99 1.88 1.56
C LEU A 11 11.44 0.90 0.53
N GLY A 12 12.30 0.11 -0.12
CA GLY A 12 11.86 -0.90 -1.09
C GLY A 12 10.95 -1.95 -0.48
N ILE A 13 11.30 -2.44 0.70
CA ILE A 13 10.49 -3.39 1.46
C ILE A 13 9.20 -2.73 1.92
N ALA A 14 9.28 -1.54 2.52
CA ALA A 14 8.11 -0.84 3.06
C ALA A 14 7.07 -0.51 1.97
N LEU A 15 7.50 0.11 0.86
CA LEU A 15 6.61 0.48 -0.23
C LEU A 15 6.05 -0.77 -0.92
N GLY A 16 6.86 -1.80 -1.14
CA GLY A 16 6.41 -3.07 -1.70
C GLY A 16 5.37 -3.78 -0.84
N LEU A 17 5.62 -3.85 0.47
CA LEU A 17 4.70 -4.45 1.42
C LEU A 17 3.38 -3.68 1.44
N MET A 18 3.41 -2.35 1.49
CA MET A 18 2.18 -1.54 1.47
C MET A 18 1.38 -1.74 0.18
N THR A 19 2.03 -1.71 -1.00
CA THR A 19 1.35 -2.04 -2.27
C THR A 19 0.69 -3.41 -2.20
N PHE A 20 1.41 -4.41 -1.70
CA PHE A 20 0.88 -5.77 -1.55
C PHE A 20 -0.33 -5.82 -0.60
N LEU A 21 -0.26 -5.16 0.56
CA LEU A 21 -1.38 -5.08 1.50
C LEU A 21 -2.59 -4.38 0.89
N PHE A 22 -2.40 -3.31 0.10
CA PHE A 22 -3.52 -2.67 -0.60
C PHE A 22 -4.15 -3.58 -1.65
N ILE A 23 -3.38 -4.39 -2.38
CA ILE A 23 -3.92 -5.40 -3.29
C ILE A 23 -4.80 -6.40 -2.51
N PHE A 24 -4.33 -6.88 -1.36
CA PHE A 24 -5.16 -7.74 -0.50
C PHE A 24 -6.40 -7.01 0.03
N ARG A 25 -6.32 -5.71 0.35
CA ARG A 25 -7.50 -4.93 0.75
C ARG A 25 -8.55 -4.92 -0.36
N ILE A 26 -8.17 -4.80 -1.63
CA ILE A 26 -9.13 -4.89 -2.75
C ILE A 26 -9.90 -6.21 -2.65
N VAL A 27 -9.19 -7.34 -2.53
CA VAL A 27 -9.84 -8.66 -2.42
C VAL A 27 -10.74 -8.74 -1.19
N LEU A 28 -10.29 -8.27 -0.02
CA LEU A 28 -11.08 -8.31 1.22
C LEU A 28 -12.37 -7.49 1.13
N THR A 29 -12.42 -6.45 0.30
CA THR A 29 -13.64 -5.65 0.13
C THR A 29 -14.73 -6.41 -0.60
N TRP A 30 -14.41 -7.47 -1.34
CA TRP A 30 -15.39 -8.35 -1.98
C TRP A 30 -16.02 -9.35 -1.00
N TYR A 31 -15.43 -9.53 0.19
CA TYR A 31 -15.87 -10.48 1.21
C TYR A 31 -16.20 -9.76 2.53
N PRO A 32 -17.28 -8.95 2.57
CA PRO A 32 -17.61 -8.13 3.75
C PRO A 32 -17.96 -8.96 5.01
N GLN A 33 -18.28 -10.25 4.86
CA GLN A 33 -18.53 -11.16 5.98
C GLN A 33 -17.25 -11.57 6.76
N VAL A 34 -16.06 -11.28 6.23
CA VAL A 34 -14.80 -11.66 6.90
C VAL A 34 -14.56 -10.79 8.13
N ASN A 35 -14.18 -11.42 9.25
CA ASN A 35 -13.79 -10.69 10.44
C ASN A 35 -12.39 -10.09 10.28
N ILE A 36 -12.34 -8.80 9.92
CA ILE A 36 -11.11 -8.02 9.72
C ILE A 36 -10.23 -7.90 10.97
N ASN A 37 -10.75 -8.17 12.17
CA ASN A 37 -9.99 -8.12 13.43
C ASN A 37 -9.31 -9.44 13.78
N GLN A 38 -9.58 -10.52 13.03
CA GLN A 38 -8.98 -11.83 13.22
C GLN A 38 -7.71 -11.98 12.38
N LEU A 39 -6.73 -12.73 12.89
CA LEU A 39 -5.57 -13.15 12.10
C LEU A 39 -6.01 -14.07 10.94
N PRO A 40 -5.47 -13.91 9.71
CA PRO A 40 -4.41 -12.97 9.32
C PRO A 40 -4.91 -11.59 8.82
N PHE A 41 -6.23 -11.36 8.77
CA PHE A 41 -6.83 -10.20 8.12
C PHE A 41 -6.51 -8.87 8.82
N ASN A 42 -6.34 -8.88 10.13
CA ASN A 42 -5.93 -7.71 10.90
C ASN A 42 -4.55 -7.17 10.45
N LEU A 43 -3.61 -8.03 10.06
CA LEU A 43 -2.30 -7.62 9.54
C LEU A 43 -2.40 -6.83 8.23
N ILE A 44 -3.51 -7.01 7.50
CA ILE A 44 -3.78 -6.29 6.25
C ILE A 44 -4.58 -5.02 6.53
N PHE A 45 -5.61 -5.12 7.38
CA PHE A 45 -6.50 -4.03 7.72
C PHE A 45 -5.77 -2.89 8.44
N TRP A 46 -5.06 -3.18 9.53
CA TRP A 46 -4.51 -2.16 10.42
C TRP A 46 -3.48 -1.24 9.75
N PRO A 47 -2.52 -1.73 8.92
CA PRO A 47 -1.56 -0.85 8.28
C PRO A 47 -2.16 0.00 7.16
N THR A 48 -3.20 -0.49 6.49
CA THR A 48 -3.80 0.19 5.32
C THR A 48 -4.88 1.18 5.72
N GLU A 49 -5.60 0.93 6.83
CA GLU A 49 -6.75 1.72 7.25
C GLU A 49 -6.48 3.23 7.47
N PRO A 50 -5.34 3.66 8.05
CA PRO A 50 -5.02 5.09 8.18
C PRO A 50 -5.01 5.86 6.85
N PHE A 51 -4.76 5.16 5.74
CA PHE A 51 -4.79 5.72 4.39
C PHE A 51 -6.19 5.64 3.78
N LEU A 52 -6.90 4.53 3.98
CA LEU A 52 -8.20 4.27 3.36
C LEU A 52 -9.34 5.05 4.03
N ALA A 53 -9.33 5.18 5.35
CA ALA A 53 -10.37 5.89 6.10
C ALA A 53 -10.55 7.36 5.65
N PRO A 54 -9.49 8.18 5.48
CA PRO A 54 -9.64 9.53 4.93
C PRO A 54 -10.00 9.50 3.43
N THR A 55 -9.42 8.61 2.63
CA THR A 55 -9.73 8.54 1.19
C THR A 55 -11.20 8.20 0.94
N ARG A 56 -11.81 7.32 1.74
CA ARG A 56 -13.25 6.98 1.65
C ARG A 56 -14.19 8.16 1.91
N LYS A 57 -13.73 9.22 2.56
CA LYS A 57 -14.53 10.46 2.72
C LYS A 57 -14.61 11.26 1.42
N ILE A 58 -13.64 11.10 0.53
CA ILE A 58 -13.56 11.80 -0.76
C ILE A 58 -14.08 10.91 -1.89
N VAL A 59 -13.69 9.64 -1.87
CA VAL A 59 -14.07 8.61 -2.85
C VAL A 59 -14.85 7.52 -2.10
N PRO A 60 -16.18 7.66 -1.97
CA PRO A 60 -16.98 6.69 -1.25
C PRO A 60 -16.99 5.32 -1.97
N PRO A 61 -17.29 4.22 -1.25
CA PRO A 61 -17.45 2.90 -1.84
C PRO A 61 -18.50 2.92 -2.96
N LEU A 62 -18.21 2.22 -4.06
CA LEU A 62 -19.11 2.09 -5.20
C LEU A 62 -19.72 0.68 -5.18
N GLY A 63 -21.04 0.60 -5.20
CA GLY A 63 -21.75 -0.70 -5.18
C GLY A 63 -21.42 -1.57 -3.95
N GLY A 64 -21.08 -0.95 -2.82
CA GLY A 64 -20.70 -1.65 -1.59
C GLY A 64 -19.26 -2.17 -1.56
N VAL A 65 -18.47 -1.94 -2.62
CA VAL A 65 -17.05 -2.29 -2.70
C VAL A 65 -16.20 -1.04 -2.52
N ASP A 66 -15.20 -1.12 -1.65
CA ASP A 66 -14.27 -0.01 -1.42
C ASP A 66 -13.19 0.02 -2.51
N ILE A 67 -13.23 1.05 -3.35
CA ILE A 67 -12.28 1.27 -4.44
C ILE A 67 -11.04 2.07 -4.00
N SER A 68 -11.03 2.63 -2.79
CA SER A 68 -9.92 3.44 -2.28
C SER A 68 -8.57 2.71 -2.25
N PRO A 69 -8.47 1.38 -2.02
CA PRO A 69 -7.18 0.69 -2.06
C PRO A 69 -6.52 0.72 -3.44
N ILE A 70 -7.29 0.77 -4.53
CA ILE A 70 -6.76 0.82 -5.91
C ILE A 70 -5.95 2.11 -6.11
N ILE A 71 -6.46 3.23 -5.59
CA ILE A 71 -5.78 4.53 -5.64
C ILE A 71 -4.42 4.42 -4.94
N TRP A 72 -4.38 3.79 -3.78
CA TRP A 72 -3.16 3.63 -3.01
C TRP A 72 -2.18 2.63 -3.62
N VAL A 73 -2.65 1.57 -4.31
CA VAL A 73 -1.77 0.72 -5.15
C VAL A 73 -1.06 1.59 -6.20
N GLY A 74 -1.79 2.47 -6.88
CA GLY A 74 -1.22 3.40 -7.86
C GLY A 74 -0.18 4.34 -7.24
N ILE A 75 -0.53 5.00 -6.13
CA ILE A 75 0.35 5.95 -5.44
C ILE A 75 1.64 5.27 -4.96
N PHE A 76 1.53 4.15 -4.22
CA PHE A 76 2.72 3.46 -3.69
C PHE A 76 3.58 2.84 -4.78
N SER A 77 2.98 2.32 -5.85
CA SER A 77 3.75 1.79 -7.00
C SER A 77 4.48 2.91 -7.74
N LEU A 78 3.83 4.06 -7.94
CA LEU A 78 4.46 5.23 -8.55
C LEU A 78 5.61 5.75 -7.68
N LEU A 79 5.39 5.90 -6.37
CA LEU A 79 6.44 6.33 -5.44
C LEU A 79 7.63 5.36 -5.44
N ARG A 80 7.35 4.04 -5.47
CA ARG A 80 8.40 3.03 -5.56
C ARG A 80 9.20 3.16 -6.86
N GLU A 81 8.55 3.35 -8.00
CA GLU A 81 9.26 3.50 -9.27
C GLU A 81 10.09 4.80 -9.31
N LEU A 82 9.50 5.92 -8.91
CA LEU A 82 10.18 7.23 -8.88
C LEU A 82 11.39 7.25 -7.95
N LEU A 83 11.32 6.58 -6.80
CA LEU A 83 12.39 6.60 -5.80
C LEU A 83 13.41 5.47 -6.02
N LEU A 84 12.96 4.26 -6.36
CA LEU A 84 13.74 3.02 -6.27
C LEU A 84 13.78 2.21 -7.58
N GLY A 85 13.06 2.64 -8.62
CA GLY A 85 13.04 2.02 -9.94
C GLY A 85 14.40 2.05 -10.63
N GLN A 86 14.49 1.49 -11.84
CA GLN A 86 15.77 1.47 -12.58
C GLN A 86 16.34 2.87 -12.81
N GLN A 87 15.45 3.84 -13.02
CA GLN A 87 15.78 5.27 -13.14
C GLN A 87 15.35 6.06 -11.88
N GLY A 88 15.21 5.39 -10.74
CA GLY A 88 14.74 6.00 -9.50
C GLY A 88 15.78 6.94 -8.89
N LEU A 89 15.31 8.01 -8.25
CA LEU A 89 16.18 9.05 -7.68
C LEU A 89 17.24 8.50 -6.73
N LEU A 90 16.85 7.59 -5.82
CA LEU A 90 17.80 7.00 -4.87
C LEU A 90 18.75 6.00 -5.54
N ARG A 91 18.32 5.35 -6.63
CA ARG A 91 19.18 4.45 -7.42
C ARG A 91 20.24 5.20 -8.22
N MET A 92 19.92 6.39 -8.71
CA MET A 92 20.88 7.26 -9.41
C MET A 92 21.95 7.84 -8.47
N MET A 93 21.66 7.93 -7.17
CA MET A 93 22.55 8.47 -6.15
C MET A 93 23.44 7.41 -5.47
N LEU A 94 23.14 6.13 -5.69
CA LEU A 94 23.90 4.98 -5.18
C LEU A 94 25.09 4.66 -6.08
#